data_AF-A0A5M9ZAQ7-F1
#
_entry.id   AF-A0A5M9ZAQ7-F1
#
_cell.length_a   1.000
_cell.length_b   1.000
_cell.length_c   1.000
_cell.angle_alpha   90.00
_cell.angle_beta   90.00
_cell.angle_gamma   90.00
#
_symmetry.space_group_name_H-M   'P 1'
#
loop_
_entity.id
_entity.type
_entity.pdbx_description
1 polymer ?
#
loop_
_entity_poly.entity_id
_entity_poly.type
_entity_poly.pdbx_seq_one_letter_code
_entity_poly.pdbx_strand_id
1 'polypeptide(L)'
;MEAMMHTAFYVRPIMKVVGIIACICLASACGAPSSNASKSEPQADGASSSRSNGGNDGVTSAAPGQKLAGNMNDYIDQLLTWASKDEKPVLERAKKNGGLSASDYEKAWSDYKSCMVSRGYKPFELIKWPNGVYEMPSHMVGTQKQEEKYAEDYHECYGKKIMAIDTLYTAQVGNPSLYADQTEGVADCLKRSGAVSMDFSISTFKSEIGAGKYSQFDIQDPKVRACFAANDWHMGLQSDPYAQLW
;
A
#
# COMPACT_ATOMS: atom_id res chain seq x y z
N MET A 1 -23.38 -5.60 30.66
CA MET A 1 -23.61 -6.24 29.36
C MET A 1 -23.76 -5.13 28.34
N GLU A 2 -22.98 -5.26 27.25
CA GLU A 2 -22.90 -4.37 26.08
C GLU A 2 -22.33 -2.95 26.32
N ALA A 3 -21.00 -2.86 26.31
CA ALA A 3 -20.31 -1.65 25.89
C ALA A 3 -20.04 -1.77 24.39
N MET A 4 -20.66 -0.89 23.60
CA MET A 4 -20.40 -0.73 22.17
C MET A 4 -18.92 -0.31 22.00
N MET A 5 -18.06 -1.27 21.66
CA MET A 5 -16.71 -1.00 21.16
C MET A 5 -16.85 -0.46 19.74
N HIS A 6 -16.82 0.86 19.60
CA HIS A 6 -16.56 1.49 18.32
C HIS A 6 -15.16 1.09 17.87
N THR A 7 -15.09 0.21 16.87
CA THR A 7 -13.90 -0.08 16.08
C THR A 7 -13.39 1.22 15.46
N ALA A 8 -12.35 1.81 16.04
CA ALA A 8 -11.58 2.84 15.38
C ALA A 8 -10.70 2.15 14.33
N PHE A 9 -11.17 2.10 13.09
CA PHE A 9 -10.35 1.72 11.95
C PHE A 9 -9.30 2.83 11.74
N TYR A 10 -8.04 2.53 12.05
CA TYR A 10 -6.92 3.41 11.72
C TYR A 10 -6.60 3.25 10.23
N VAL A 11 -7.15 4.15 9.41
CA VAL A 11 -6.89 4.20 7.96
C VAL A 11 -5.58 4.97 7.74
N ARG A 12 -4.53 4.29 7.24
CA ARG A 12 -3.32 4.97 6.76
C ARG A 12 -3.69 5.81 5.53
N PRO A 13 -3.33 7.10 5.46
CA PRO A 13 -3.50 7.87 4.23
C PRO A 13 -2.51 7.34 3.17
N ILE A 14 -3.04 6.71 2.12
CA ILE A 14 -2.27 6.32 0.94
C ILE A 14 -1.80 7.61 0.25
N MET A 15 -0.49 7.88 0.28
CA MET A 15 0.12 8.93 -0.54
C MET A 15 0.04 8.47 -2.00
N LYS A 16 -0.92 9.03 -2.74
CA LYS A 16 -1.04 8.81 -4.19
C LYS A 16 0.18 9.40 -4.88
N VAL A 17 1.09 8.55 -5.37
CA VAL A 17 2.12 8.97 -6.33
C VAL A 17 1.42 9.17 -7.68
N VAL A 18 0.97 10.40 -7.94
CA VAL A 18 0.45 10.80 -9.25
C VAL A 18 1.66 11.01 -10.17
N GLY A 19 1.87 10.07 -11.10
CA GLY A 19 2.87 10.22 -12.16
C GLY A 19 2.51 11.40 -13.07
N ILE A 20 3.33 12.46 -13.05
CA ILE A 20 3.20 13.60 -13.95
C ILE A 20 3.85 13.21 -15.29
N ILE A 21 3.02 12.89 -16.28
CA ILE A 21 3.45 12.79 -17.68
C ILE A 21 3.48 14.21 -18.25
N ALA A 22 4.68 14.77 -18.41
CA ALA A 22 4.90 16.03 -19.11
C ALA A 22 4.84 15.80 -20.64
N CYS A 23 3.67 16.07 -21.24
CA CYS A 23 3.56 16.17 -22.70
C CYS A 23 4.18 17.50 -23.16
N ILE A 24 5.41 17.41 -23.71
CA ILE A 24 6.06 18.51 -24.43
C ILE A 24 5.48 18.52 -25.86
N CYS A 25 4.66 19.51 -26.19
CA CYS A 25 4.30 19.83 -27.56
C CYS A 25 5.05 21.09 -28.00
N LEU A 26 5.94 20.93 -28.99
CA LEU A 26 6.71 21.98 -29.63
C LEU A 26 5.92 22.62 -30.79
N ALA A 27 5.85 23.95 -30.73
CA ALA A 27 6.11 24.94 -31.79
C ALA A 27 5.07 25.27 -32.90
N SER A 28 4.95 26.60 -33.09
CA SER A 28 4.73 27.36 -34.35
C SER A 28 3.28 27.57 -34.82
N ALA A 29 2.83 28.70 -35.39
CA ALA A 29 3.29 30.08 -35.52
C ALA A 29 2.16 30.89 -36.22
N CYS A 30 2.07 32.19 -35.93
CA CYS A 30 1.56 33.31 -36.76
C CYS A 30 0.08 33.39 -37.23
N GLY A 31 -0.54 34.55 -36.94
CA GLY A 31 -1.59 35.16 -37.78
C GLY A 31 -2.71 35.90 -37.02
N ALA A 32 -2.57 37.22 -36.83
CA ALA A 32 -3.67 38.15 -36.50
C ALA A 32 -4.05 38.96 -37.77
N PRO A 33 -5.04 39.88 -37.81
CA PRO A 33 -6.11 40.22 -36.85
C PRO A 33 -7.52 40.47 -37.48
N SER A 34 -8.59 40.47 -36.68
CA SER A 34 -9.67 41.51 -36.75
C SER A 34 -10.79 41.30 -35.71
N SER A 35 -11.03 42.38 -34.94
CA SER A 35 -12.30 42.91 -34.39
C SER A 35 -13.44 41.92 -34.06
N ASN A 36 -14.05 41.90 -32.86
CA ASN A 36 -14.64 43.04 -32.17
C ASN A 36 -14.97 42.68 -30.70
N ALA A 37 -15.14 43.74 -29.92
CA ALA A 37 -15.34 43.82 -28.48
C ALA A 37 -16.38 42.89 -27.83
N SER A 38 -16.04 42.39 -26.64
CA SER A 38 -16.75 42.72 -25.38
C SER A 38 -15.88 42.36 -24.17
N LYS A 39 -15.65 43.35 -23.30
CA LYS A 39 -14.92 43.25 -22.04
C LYS A 39 -15.75 42.49 -21.00
N SER A 40 -15.15 41.48 -20.38
CA SER A 40 -15.47 40.99 -19.03
C SER A 40 -14.25 40.21 -18.51
N GLU A 41 -13.54 40.72 -17.51
CA GLU A 41 -12.52 40.01 -16.72
C GLU A 41 -12.81 40.28 -15.24
N PRO A 42 -12.33 39.48 -14.27
CA PRO A 42 -11.89 38.08 -14.34
C PRO A 42 -12.56 37.24 -13.23
N GLN A 43 -12.82 35.95 -13.46
CA GLN A 43 -13.09 35.02 -12.33
C GLN A 43 -12.28 33.75 -12.53
N ALA A 44 -11.32 33.57 -11.63
CA ALA A 44 -10.53 32.37 -11.49
C ALA A 44 -11.45 31.25 -11.01
N ASP A 45 -11.77 30.32 -11.89
CA ASP A 45 -12.42 29.07 -11.50
C ASP A 45 -11.39 28.18 -10.80
N GLY A 46 -11.32 28.38 -9.49
CA GLY A 46 -10.65 27.50 -8.56
C GLY A 46 -11.22 26.09 -8.69
N ALA A 47 -10.32 25.13 -8.91
CA ALA A 47 -10.59 23.71 -8.84
C ALA A 47 -11.21 23.36 -7.48
N SER A 48 -12.54 23.30 -7.42
CA SER A 48 -13.28 22.82 -6.25
C SER A 48 -13.19 21.29 -6.24
N SER A 49 -12.09 20.81 -5.67
CA SER A 49 -11.95 19.42 -5.26
C SER A 49 -12.80 19.24 -4.00
N SER A 50 -14.06 18.87 -4.20
CA SER A 50 -14.95 18.41 -3.14
C SER A 50 -14.31 17.20 -2.45
N ARG A 51 -13.72 17.45 -1.29
CA ARG A 51 -13.23 16.44 -0.35
C ARG A 51 -14.43 15.71 0.23
N SER A 52 -14.78 14.57 -0.35
CA SER A 52 -15.59 13.56 0.33
C SER A 52 -14.71 12.84 1.34
N ASN A 53 -14.89 13.20 2.61
CA ASN A 53 -14.40 12.49 3.77
C ASN A 53 -15.36 11.31 4.03
N GLY A 54 -14.97 10.10 3.64
CA GLY A 54 -15.70 8.86 3.87
C GLY A 54 -14.70 7.73 3.96
N GLY A 55 -14.67 7.05 5.12
CA GLY A 55 -13.79 5.91 5.36
C GLY A 55 -14.09 4.80 4.35
N ASN A 56 -13.12 4.52 3.49
CA ASN A 56 -13.12 3.34 2.65
C ASN A 56 -11.91 2.52 3.04
N ASP A 57 -12.17 1.28 3.44
CA ASP A 57 -11.16 0.22 3.56
C ASP A 57 -10.32 0.18 2.27
N GLY A 58 -9.01 0.25 2.43
CA GLY A 58 -8.03 0.71 1.44
C GLY A 58 -7.82 -0.23 0.25
N VAL A 59 -8.83 -0.39 -0.59
CA VAL A 59 -8.71 -1.01 -1.91
C VAL A 59 -8.42 0.07 -2.94
N THR A 60 -7.22 0.09 -3.49
CA THR A 60 -6.91 0.93 -4.65
C THR A 60 -7.41 0.23 -5.91
N SER A 61 -8.50 0.74 -6.47
CA SER A 61 -9.01 0.27 -7.77
C SER A 61 -8.29 1.03 -8.90
N ALA A 62 -7.53 0.29 -9.71
CA ALA A 62 -6.99 0.76 -10.98
C ALA A 62 -7.85 0.24 -12.14
N ALA A 63 -7.67 0.77 -13.35
CA ALA A 63 -8.36 0.19 -14.50
C ALA A 63 -7.82 -1.24 -14.72
N PRO A 64 -8.70 -2.22 -15.06
CA PRO A 64 -8.28 -3.60 -15.28
C PRO A 64 -7.11 -3.73 -16.26
N GLY A 65 -6.15 -4.58 -15.93
CA GLY A 65 -4.97 -4.82 -16.78
C GLY A 65 -3.87 -3.75 -16.72
N GLN A 66 -4.04 -2.67 -15.96
CA GLN A 66 -2.95 -1.73 -15.68
C GLN A 66 -1.85 -2.38 -14.84
N LYS A 67 -0.60 -1.96 -15.07
CA LYS A 67 0.59 -2.48 -14.39
C LYS A 67 1.32 -1.38 -13.63
N LEU A 68 1.89 -1.72 -12.48
CA LEU A 68 2.73 -0.82 -11.68
C LEU A 68 4.04 -0.49 -12.40
N ALA A 69 4.62 -1.48 -13.11
CA ALA A 69 5.78 -1.31 -13.97
C ALA A 69 5.81 -2.39 -15.07
N GLY A 70 6.70 -2.23 -16.05
CA GLY A 70 6.87 -3.21 -17.13
C GLY A 70 7.47 -4.54 -16.66
N ASN A 71 8.32 -4.49 -15.63
CA ASN A 71 8.95 -5.64 -14.99
C ASN A 71 9.47 -5.26 -13.58
N MET A 72 10.01 -6.24 -12.85
CA MET A 72 10.49 -6.01 -11.47
C MET A 72 11.66 -5.03 -11.39
N ASN A 73 12.57 -5.00 -12.37
CA ASN A 73 13.68 -4.04 -12.37
C ASN A 73 13.18 -2.61 -12.60
N ASP A 74 12.23 -2.42 -13.52
CA ASP A 74 11.58 -1.12 -13.71
C ASP A 74 10.84 -0.68 -12.44
N TYR A 75 10.24 -1.63 -11.71
CA TYR A 75 9.59 -1.34 -10.43
C TYR A 75 10.62 -0.90 -9.39
N ILE A 76 11.75 -1.61 -9.26
CA ILE A 76 12.84 -1.21 -8.37
C ILE A 76 13.34 0.20 -8.72
N ASP A 77 13.47 0.53 -10.01
CA ASP A 77 13.84 1.88 -10.46
C ASP A 77 12.86 2.95 -10.00
N GLN A 78 11.55 2.67 -10.03
CA GLN A 78 10.54 3.56 -9.47
C GLN A 78 10.71 3.72 -7.95
N LEU A 79 10.92 2.62 -7.22
CA LEU A 79 11.11 2.65 -5.76
C LEU A 79 12.34 3.48 -5.36
N LEU A 80 13.44 3.38 -6.11
CA LEU A 80 14.68 4.13 -5.87
C LEU A 80 14.50 5.66 -5.93
N THR A 81 13.46 6.16 -6.60
CA THR A 81 13.17 7.60 -6.69
C THR A 81 12.73 8.19 -5.36
N TRP A 82 12.08 7.42 -4.50
CA TRP A 82 11.51 7.87 -3.23
C TRP A 82 12.03 7.10 -2.00
N ALA A 83 12.71 5.96 -2.20
CA ALA A 83 13.33 5.20 -1.13
C ALA A 83 14.27 6.06 -0.29
N SER A 84 14.29 5.81 1.02
CA SER A 84 15.19 6.51 1.92
C SER A 84 16.66 6.17 1.66
N LYS A 85 17.58 6.96 2.22
CA LYS A 85 19.03 6.72 2.12
C LYS A 85 19.43 5.34 2.64
N ASP A 86 18.72 4.82 3.64
CA ASP A 86 19.04 3.55 4.28
C ASP A 86 18.54 2.36 3.42
N GLU A 87 17.45 2.55 2.67
CA GLU A 87 16.85 1.51 1.83
C GLU A 87 17.50 1.39 0.45
N LYS A 88 17.97 2.50 -0.14
CA LYS A 88 18.57 2.51 -1.49
C LYS A 88 19.66 1.44 -1.68
N PRO A 89 20.64 1.28 -0.78
CA PRO A 89 21.66 0.23 -0.94
C PRO A 89 21.08 -1.19 -0.98
N VAL A 90 19.94 -1.44 -0.34
CA VAL A 90 19.26 -2.75 -0.36
C VAL A 90 18.57 -2.96 -1.70
N LEU A 91 17.85 -1.95 -2.18
CA LEU A 91 17.15 -2.01 -3.48
C LEU A 91 18.13 -2.16 -4.66
N GLU A 92 19.27 -1.46 -4.63
CA GLU A 92 20.31 -1.61 -5.66
C GLU A 92 20.92 -3.02 -5.68
N ARG A 93 21.13 -3.62 -4.50
CA ARG A 93 21.55 -5.03 -4.41
C ARG A 93 20.46 -5.95 -4.94
N ALA A 94 19.19 -5.71 -4.62
CA ALA A 94 18.07 -6.50 -5.11
C ALA A 94 18.01 -6.46 -6.65
N LYS A 95 18.15 -5.27 -7.26
CA LYS A 95 18.19 -5.11 -8.71
C LYS A 95 19.32 -5.94 -9.34
N LYS A 96 20.53 -5.85 -8.78
CA LYS A 96 21.69 -6.62 -9.26
C LYS A 96 21.49 -8.13 -9.15
N ASN A 97 20.79 -8.58 -8.11
CA ASN A 97 20.56 -9.99 -7.83
C ASN A 97 19.29 -10.55 -8.51
N GLY A 98 18.51 -9.73 -9.22
CA GLY A 98 17.26 -10.11 -9.86
C GLY A 98 16.07 -10.25 -8.91
N GLY A 99 16.18 -9.72 -7.69
CA GLY A 99 15.15 -9.80 -6.67
C GLY A 99 15.67 -9.51 -5.26
N LEU A 100 14.76 -9.19 -4.36
CA LEU A 100 15.06 -8.96 -2.95
C LEU A 100 15.17 -10.30 -2.21
N SER A 101 16.22 -10.46 -1.41
CA SER A 101 16.43 -11.67 -0.60
C SER A 101 15.54 -11.65 0.65
N ALA A 102 15.11 -12.84 1.12
CA ALA A 102 14.38 -12.95 2.39
C ALA A 102 15.21 -12.43 3.58
N SER A 103 16.53 -12.61 3.55
CA SER A 103 17.43 -12.10 4.60
C SER A 103 17.51 -10.58 4.63
N ASP A 104 17.55 -9.91 3.47
CA ASP A 104 17.54 -8.44 3.41
C ASP A 104 16.19 -7.91 3.94
N TYR A 105 15.09 -8.57 3.58
CA TYR A 105 13.75 -8.24 4.05
C TYR A 105 13.60 -8.40 5.56
N GLU A 106 13.99 -9.55 6.11
CA GLU A 106 13.96 -9.84 7.55
C GLU A 106 14.83 -8.86 8.34
N LYS A 107 16.00 -8.51 7.80
CA LYS A 107 16.88 -7.52 8.42
C LYS A 107 16.22 -6.13 8.46
N ALA A 108 15.60 -5.68 7.37
CA ALA A 108 14.95 -4.38 7.31
C ALA A 108 13.79 -4.26 8.33
N TRP A 109 13.01 -5.33 8.50
CA TRP A 109 11.99 -5.41 9.56
C TRP A 109 12.59 -5.39 10.96
N SER A 110 13.73 -6.06 11.18
CA SER A 110 14.47 -5.99 12.44
C SER A 110 14.98 -4.57 12.73
N ASP A 111 15.47 -3.85 11.71
CA ASP A 111 15.93 -2.47 11.83
C ASP A 111 14.75 -1.52 12.16
N TYR A 112 13.58 -1.74 11.54
CA TYR A 112 12.34 -1.04 11.89
C TYR A 112 11.92 -1.29 13.35
N LYS A 113 11.87 -2.55 13.80
CA LYS A 113 11.54 -2.88 15.20
C LYS A 113 12.49 -2.20 16.18
N SER A 114 13.78 -2.24 15.87
CA SER A 114 14.82 -1.60 16.69
C SER A 114 14.63 -0.07 16.75
N CYS A 115 14.25 0.55 15.62
CA CYS A 115 13.90 1.97 15.58
C CYS A 115 12.75 2.28 16.54
N MET A 116 11.65 1.52 16.49
CA MET A 116 10.51 1.71 17.39
C MET A 116 10.92 1.51 18.87
N VAL A 117 11.60 0.43 19.20
CA VAL A 117 12.05 0.18 20.59
C VAL A 117 12.96 1.29 21.10
N SER A 118 13.86 1.83 20.27
CA SER A 118 14.72 2.96 20.65
C SER A 118 13.96 4.25 20.97
N ARG A 119 12.70 4.38 20.51
CA ARG A 119 11.79 5.51 20.81
C ARG A 119 10.91 5.29 22.03
N GLY A 120 11.14 4.20 22.76
CA GLY A 120 10.50 3.89 24.02
C GLY A 120 9.26 3.00 23.92
N TYR A 121 8.96 2.42 22.75
CA TYR A 121 7.91 1.41 22.63
C TYR A 121 8.38 0.08 23.21
N LYS A 122 7.46 -0.68 23.81
CA LYS A 122 7.72 -2.06 24.22
C LYS A 122 8.08 -2.93 23.01
N PRO A 123 8.95 -3.95 23.16
CA PRO A 123 9.16 -4.94 22.11
C PRO A 123 7.84 -5.59 21.68
N PHE A 124 7.70 -5.84 20.38
CA PHE A 124 6.53 -6.46 19.78
C PHE A 124 6.93 -7.47 18.72
N GLU A 125 6.03 -8.41 18.46
CA GLU A 125 6.18 -9.40 17.39
C GLU A 125 5.43 -8.96 16.14
N LEU A 126 6.01 -9.27 14.99
CA LEU A 126 5.36 -9.07 13.70
C LEU A 126 4.51 -10.30 13.37
N ILE A 127 3.42 -10.10 12.65
CA ILE A 127 2.70 -11.21 12.03
C ILE A 127 3.57 -11.70 10.86
N LYS A 128 3.90 -12.99 10.82
CA LYS A 128 4.63 -13.61 9.70
C LYS A 128 3.70 -14.54 8.94
N TRP A 129 3.44 -14.24 7.68
CA TRP A 129 2.59 -15.04 6.82
C TRP A 129 3.38 -16.18 6.15
N PRO A 130 2.72 -17.28 5.71
CA PRO A 130 3.39 -18.42 5.07
C PRO A 130 4.23 -18.10 3.82
N ASN A 131 3.94 -17.00 3.13
CA ASN A 131 4.72 -16.53 1.98
C ASN A 131 5.95 -15.67 2.38
N GLY A 132 6.22 -15.54 3.68
CA GLY A 132 7.35 -14.78 4.22
C GLY A 132 7.07 -13.31 4.47
N VAL A 133 5.92 -12.77 4.05
CA VAL A 133 5.54 -11.36 4.30
C VAL A 133 5.35 -11.14 5.79
N TYR A 134 5.87 -10.00 6.28
CA TYR A 134 5.57 -9.51 7.61
C TYR A 134 4.51 -8.42 7.57
N GLU A 135 3.74 -8.35 8.64
CA GLU A 135 2.74 -7.32 8.85
C GLU A 135 2.80 -6.83 10.29
N MET A 136 2.53 -5.53 10.46
CA MET A 136 2.37 -4.96 11.79
C MET A 136 1.06 -5.44 12.40
N PRO A 137 1.08 -6.04 13.60
CA PRO A 137 -0.17 -6.30 14.31
C PRO A 137 -0.86 -4.98 14.63
N SER A 138 -2.18 -5.03 14.79
CA SER A 138 -2.90 -3.94 15.45
C SER A 138 -2.35 -3.77 16.87
N HIS A 139 -2.35 -2.56 17.40
CA HIS A 139 -1.97 -2.33 18.78
C HIS A 139 -3.21 -2.06 19.65
N MET A 140 -3.06 -2.28 20.97
CA MET A 140 -4.08 -1.82 21.94
C MET A 140 -4.34 -0.33 21.75
N VAL A 141 -5.47 0.23 22.19
CA VAL A 141 -5.72 1.69 22.08
C VAL A 141 -5.09 2.44 23.24
N GLY A 142 -4.34 3.49 22.92
CA GLY A 142 -3.59 4.30 23.88
C GLY A 142 -4.29 5.60 24.23
N THR A 143 -3.63 6.42 25.05
CA THR A 143 -4.00 7.82 25.21
C THR A 143 -3.77 8.58 23.90
N GLN A 144 -4.49 9.68 23.68
CA GLN A 144 -4.30 10.54 22.49
C GLN A 144 -2.82 10.89 22.25
N LYS A 145 -2.10 11.25 23.32
CA LYS A 145 -0.67 11.58 23.24
C LYS A 145 0.21 10.39 22.82
N GLN A 146 -0.14 9.17 23.24
CA GLN A 146 0.57 7.96 22.81
C GLN A 146 0.31 7.67 21.33
N GLU A 147 -0.92 7.82 20.87
CA GLU A 147 -1.30 7.57 19.48
C GLU A 147 -0.69 8.60 18.52
N GLU A 148 -0.68 9.88 18.89
CA GLU A 148 -0.03 10.95 18.10
C GLU A 148 1.47 10.69 17.96
N LYS A 149 2.15 10.39 19.08
CA LYS A 149 3.57 10.02 19.08
C LYS A 149 3.83 8.75 18.26
N TYR A 150 2.96 7.75 18.40
CA TYR A 150 3.05 6.51 17.64
C TYR A 150 2.96 6.79 16.15
N ALA A 151 1.98 7.56 15.68
CA ALA A 151 1.84 7.89 14.27
C ALA A 151 3.11 8.57 13.70
N GLU A 152 3.66 9.56 14.41
CA GLU A 152 4.89 10.26 14.00
C GLU A 152 6.10 9.31 13.92
N ASP A 153 6.34 8.55 14.98
CA ASP A 153 7.45 7.63 15.07
C ASP A 153 7.32 6.47 14.10
N TYR A 154 6.10 5.98 13.92
CA TYR A 154 5.76 4.97 12.95
C TYR A 154 6.10 5.44 11.55
N HIS A 155 5.66 6.63 11.15
CA HIS A 155 5.98 7.18 9.84
C HIS A 155 7.49 7.36 9.66
N GLU A 156 8.19 7.83 10.69
CA GLU A 156 9.63 8.04 10.60
C GLU A 156 10.42 6.73 10.53
N CYS A 157 10.12 5.77 11.40
CA CYS A 157 10.78 4.47 11.42
C CYS A 157 10.40 3.64 10.19
N TYR A 158 9.11 3.56 9.84
CA TYR A 158 8.64 2.78 8.70
C TYR A 158 9.17 3.34 7.39
N GLY A 159 9.00 4.65 7.17
CA GLY A 159 9.41 5.34 5.95
C GLY A 159 10.92 5.37 5.73
N LYS A 160 11.74 5.25 6.79
CA LYS A 160 13.21 5.22 6.67
C LYS A 160 13.79 3.81 6.63
N LYS A 161 13.12 2.80 7.17
CA LYS A 161 13.74 1.49 7.38
C LYS A 161 13.21 0.39 6.49
N ILE A 162 11.95 0.47 6.06
CA ILE A 162 11.28 -0.71 5.51
C ILE A 162 10.29 -0.41 4.39
N MET A 163 9.72 0.78 4.26
CA MET A 163 8.65 1.08 3.30
C MET A 163 8.94 0.62 1.86
N ALA A 164 10.05 1.05 1.26
CA ALA A 164 10.39 0.68 -0.11
C ALA A 164 10.81 -0.78 -0.25
N ILE A 165 11.49 -1.32 0.77
CA ILE A 165 11.93 -2.72 0.81
C ILE A 165 10.71 -3.66 0.90
N ASP A 166 9.72 -3.31 1.73
CA ASP A 166 8.49 -4.06 1.92
C ASP A 166 7.58 -3.98 0.70
N THR A 167 7.42 -2.79 0.10
CA THR A 167 6.75 -2.63 -1.19
C THR A 167 7.36 -3.53 -2.28
N LEU A 168 8.69 -3.67 -2.34
CA LEU A 168 9.34 -4.57 -3.28
C LEU A 168 9.08 -6.05 -2.94
N TYR A 169 9.26 -6.43 -1.67
CA TYR A 169 9.15 -7.82 -1.25
C TYR A 169 7.73 -8.37 -1.43
N THR A 170 6.73 -7.61 -0.99
CA THR A 170 5.30 -7.95 -1.12
C THR A 170 4.91 -8.10 -2.59
N ALA A 171 5.33 -7.17 -3.46
CA ALA A 171 5.14 -7.30 -4.90
C ALA A 171 5.82 -8.58 -5.44
N GLN A 172 7.05 -8.89 -5.04
CA GLN A 172 7.77 -10.07 -5.52
C GLN A 172 7.05 -11.39 -5.20
N VAL A 173 6.45 -11.51 -4.00
CA VAL A 173 5.83 -12.77 -3.56
C VAL A 173 4.33 -12.84 -3.84
N GLY A 174 3.62 -11.72 -3.72
CA GLY A 174 2.17 -11.61 -3.87
C GLY A 174 1.73 -11.16 -5.26
N ASN A 175 2.46 -10.23 -5.87
CA ASN A 175 2.08 -9.57 -7.12
C ASN A 175 3.21 -9.56 -8.17
N PRO A 176 3.79 -10.72 -8.54
CA PRO A 176 4.95 -10.76 -9.44
C PRO A 176 4.62 -10.25 -10.85
N SER A 177 3.35 -10.29 -11.21
CA SER A 177 2.80 -9.73 -12.44
C SER A 177 2.59 -8.21 -12.36
N LEU A 178 2.84 -7.57 -11.22
CA LEU A 178 2.73 -6.13 -10.99
C LEU A 178 1.38 -5.52 -11.37
N TYR A 179 0.27 -6.19 -11.07
CA TYR A 179 -1.06 -5.63 -11.25
C TYR A 179 -1.20 -4.33 -10.46
N ALA A 180 -1.68 -3.27 -11.11
CA ALA A 180 -2.00 -2.01 -10.44
C ALA A 180 -3.33 -2.09 -9.67
N ASP A 181 -4.23 -2.97 -10.10
CA ASP A 181 -5.48 -3.27 -9.40
C ASP A 181 -5.22 -4.32 -8.31
N GLN A 182 -5.39 -3.94 -7.04
CA GLN A 182 -5.12 -4.83 -5.91
C GLN A 182 -5.97 -6.11 -5.96
N THR A 183 -7.22 -6.02 -6.40
CA THR A 183 -8.09 -7.19 -6.53
C THR A 183 -7.60 -8.19 -7.58
N GLU A 184 -7.00 -7.73 -8.68
CA GLU A 184 -6.32 -8.62 -9.64
C GLU A 184 -5.08 -9.28 -9.02
N GLY A 185 -4.27 -8.50 -8.29
CA GLY A 185 -3.09 -9.02 -7.58
C GLY A 185 -3.42 -10.07 -6.52
N VAL A 186 -4.44 -9.80 -5.69
CA VAL A 186 -4.93 -10.77 -4.69
C VAL A 186 -5.48 -12.01 -5.38
N ALA A 187 -6.36 -11.85 -6.38
CA ALA A 187 -6.95 -13.00 -7.06
C ALA A 187 -5.90 -13.89 -7.74
N ASP A 188 -4.89 -13.30 -8.39
CA ASP A 188 -3.78 -14.05 -8.97
C ASP A 188 -2.98 -14.77 -7.87
N CYS A 189 -2.68 -14.10 -6.75
CA CYS A 189 -2.00 -14.73 -5.61
C CYS A 189 -2.78 -15.91 -5.03
N LEU A 190 -4.10 -15.77 -4.83
CA LEU A 190 -4.96 -16.82 -4.29
C LEU A 190 -4.94 -18.07 -5.19
N LYS A 191 -4.97 -17.86 -6.51
CA LYS A 191 -4.85 -18.94 -7.49
C LYS A 191 -3.48 -19.63 -7.43
N ARG A 192 -2.39 -18.84 -7.47
CA ARG A 192 -1.02 -19.39 -7.45
C ARG A 192 -0.67 -20.13 -6.15
N SER A 193 -1.23 -19.71 -5.02
CA SER A 193 -1.03 -20.36 -3.71
C SER A 193 -1.89 -21.61 -3.49
N GLY A 194 -2.85 -21.86 -4.40
CA GLY A 194 -3.85 -22.92 -4.26
C GLY A 194 -4.84 -22.67 -3.13
N ALA A 195 -5.03 -21.42 -2.71
CA ALA A 195 -6.06 -21.03 -1.74
C ALA A 195 -7.46 -21.05 -2.37
N VAL A 196 -7.55 -20.87 -3.69
CA VAL A 196 -8.77 -20.97 -4.48
C VAL A 196 -8.51 -21.75 -5.77
N SER A 197 -9.58 -22.19 -6.43
CA SER A 197 -9.49 -22.86 -7.73
C SER A 197 -9.08 -21.89 -8.86
N MET A 198 -8.49 -22.41 -9.94
CA MET A 198 -8.05 -21.60 -11.08
C MET A 198 -9.20 -20.90 -11.83
N ASP A 199 -10.41 -21.45 -11.75
CA ASP A 199 -11.65 -20.88 -12.28
C ASP A 199 -12.26 -19.78 -11.39
N PHE A 200 -11.60 -19.44 -10.28
CA PHE A 200 -12.03 -18.36 -9.38
C PHE A 200 -12.29 -17.06 -10.15
N SER A 201 -13.51 -16.53 -9.94
CA SER A 201 -14.06 -15.40 -10.68
C SER A 201 -13.62 -14.08 -10.04
N ILE A 202 -12.72 -13.36 -10.73
CA ILE A 202 -12.25 -12.04 -10.28
C ILE A 202 -13.42 -11.04 -10.21
N SER A 203 -14.40 -11.12 -11.13
CA SER A 203 -15.56 -10.24 -11.11
C SER A 203 -16.47 -10.49 -9.91
N THR A 204 -16.68 -11.76 -9.55
CA THR A 204 -17.44 -12.14 -8.34
C THR A 204 -16.70 -11.68 -7.10
N PHE A 205 -15.39 -11.92 -7.03
CA PHE A 205 -14.53 -11.44 -5.93
C PHE A 205 -14.59 -9.92 -5.75
N LYS A 206 -14.41 -9.16 -6.83
CA LYS A 206 -14.53 -7.70 -6.85
C LYS A 206 -15.90 -7.25 -6.31
N SER A 207 -16.97 -7.91 -6.74
CA SER A 207 -18.33 -7.58 -6.30
C SER A 207 -18.59 -7.94 -4.82
N GLU A 208 -18.09 -9.09 -4.36
CA GLU A 208 -18.31 -9.55 -2.98
C GLU A 208 -17.56 -8.66 -1.99
N ILE A 209 -16.29 -8.36 -2.25
CA ILE A 209 -15.53 -7.51 -1.34
C ILE A 209 -16.07 -6.07 -1.34
N GLY A 210 -16.50 -5.54 -2.48
CA GLY A 210 -17.20 -4.25 -2.51
C GLY A 210 -18.45 -4.21 -1.62
N ALA A 211 -19.01 -5.38 -1.27
CA ALA A 211 -20.13 -5.54 -0.35
C ALA A 211 -19.74 -6.04 1.05
N GLY A 212 -18.44 -6.11 1.38
CA GLY A 212 -17.93 -6.62 2.64
C GLY A 212 -18.13 -8.13 2.83
N LYS A 213 -18.21 -8.90 1.73
CA LYS A 213 -18.45 -10.34 1.73
C LYS A 213 -17.22 -11.11 1.26
N TYR A 214 -17.01 -12.28 1.86
CA TYR A 214 -15.88 -13.16 1.58
C TYR A 214 -16.39 -14.61 1.49
N SER A 215 -17.35 -14.89 0.61
CA SER A 215 -18.02 -16.20 0.54
C SER A 215 -17.22 -17.28 -0.18
N GLN A 216 -16.24 -16.88 -1.00
CA GLN A 216 -15.53 -17.79 -1.90
C GLN A 216 -14.28 -18.44 -1.29
N PHE A 217 -13.87 -18.04 -0.08
CA PHE A 217 -12.70 -18.58 0.62
C PHE A 217 -12.82 -18.31 2.13
N ASP A 218 -12.09 -19.08 2.94
CA ASP A 218 -11.97 -18.78 4.37
C ASP A 218 -11.01 -17.61 4.58
N ILE A 219 -11.52 -16.49 5.08
CA ILE A 219 -10.71 -15.30 5.35
C ILE A 219 -9.68 -15.52 6.47
N GLN A 220 -9.84 -16.57 7.29
CA GLN A 220 -8.85 -16.95 8.31
C GLN A 220 -7.76 -17.88 7.78
N ASP A 221 -7.89 -18.43 6.56
CA ASP A 221 -6.86 -19.28 5.98
C ASP A 221 -5.54 -18.48 5.86
N PRO A 222 -4.44 -18.92 6.47
CA PRO A 222 -3.16 -18.23 6.41
C PRO A 222 -2.65 -17.96 4.99
N LYS A 223 -2.99 -18.79 4.00
CA LYS A 223 -2.65 -18.56 2.58
C LYS A 223 -3.45 -17.41 1.98
N VAL A 224 -4.74 -17.32 2.33
CA VAL A 224 -5.59 -16.19 1.93
C VAL A 224 -5.02 -14.92 2.53
N ARG A 225 -4.83 -14.90 3.85
CA ARG A 225 -4.25 -13.78 4.60
C ARG A 225 -2.91 -13.31 4.03
N ALA A 226 -2.03 -14.25 3.70
CA ALA A 226 -0.74 -13.98 3.06
C ALA A 226 -0.87 -13.23 1.73
N CYS A 227 -1.87 -13.58 0.91
CA CYS A 227 -2.12 -12.92 -0.37
C CYS A 227 -2.70 -11.52 -0.21
N PHE A 228 -3.55 -11.30 0.78
CA PHE A 228 -4.05 -9.97 1.12
C PHE A 228 -2.90 -9.07 1.60
N ALA A 229 -2.12 -9.52 2.59
CA ALA A 229 -0.98 -8.79 3.10
C ALA A 229 0.07 -8.47 2.01
N ALA A 230 0.36 -9.41 1.11
CA ALA A 230 1.32 -9.20 0.03
C ALA A 230 0.84 -8.28 -1.10
N ASN A 231 -0.41 -7.83 -1.05
CA ASN A 231 -0.99 -6.86 -2.00
C ASN A 231 -1.43 -5.57 -1.28
N ASP A 232 -0.78 -5.25 -0.16
CA ASP A 232 -1.06 -4.08 0.68
C ASP A 232 -2.53 -3.99 1.15
N TRP A 233 -3.20 -5.15 1.23
CA TRP A 233 -4.56 -5.25 1.72
C TRP A 233 -4.55 -5.70 3.17
N HIS A 234 -4.42 -4.73 4.06
CA HIS A 234 -4.45 -4.97 5.51
C HIS A 234 -5.88 -5.28 5.96
N MET A 235 -6.09 -6.48 6.49
CA MET A 235 -7.36 -6.89 7.07
C MET A 235 -7.15 -7.20 8.55
N GLY A 236 -7.70 -6.38 9.44
CA GLY A 236 -7.72 -6.69 10.87
C GLY A 236 -8.88 -7.63 11.20
N LEU A 237 -8.60 -8.81 11.71
CA LEU A 237 -9.58 -9.74 12.28
C LEU A 237 -9.48 -9.71 13.80
N GLN A 238 -10.59 -9.98 14.48
CA GLN A 238 -10.61 -10.04 15.95
C GLN A 238 -9.68 -11.13 16.51
N SER A 239 -9.42 -12.18 15.73
CA SER A 239 -8.50 -13.26 16.07
C SER A 239 -7.02 -12.91 15.88
N ASP A 240 -6.72 -11.77 15.24
CA ASP A 240 -5.33 -11.38 15.00
C ASP A 240 -4.64 -10.99 16.31
N PRO A 241 -3.32 -11.22 16.42
CA PRO A 241 -2.57 -10.79 17.58
C PRO A 241 -2.53 -9.26 17.66
N TYR A 242 -2.53 -8.75 18.91
CA TYR A 242 -2.38 -7.33 19.19
C TYR A 242 -1.02 -7.05 19.85
N ALA A 243 -0.37 -5.96 19.44
CA ALA A 243 0.81 -5.44 20.12
C ALA A 243 0.44 -4.60 21.35
N GLN A 244 1.18 -4.80 22.44
CA GLN A 244 1.18 -3.90 23.60
C GLN A 244 2.37 -2.96 23.48
N LEU A 245 2.14 -1.75 22.95
CA LEU A 245 3.23 -0.82 22.62
C LEU A 245 3.65 0.11 23.78
N TRP A 246 2.84 0.23 24.83
CA TRP A 246 3.07 1.04 26.04
C TRP A 246 2.81 0.25 27.31
#